data_AF-A0A4R0NX16-F1
#
_entry.id   AF-A0A4R0NX16-F1
#
_cell.length_a   1.000
_cell.length_b   1.000
_cell.length_c   1.000
_cell.angle_alpha   90.00
_cell.angle_beta   90.00
_cell.angle_gamma   90.00
#
_symmetry.space_group_name_H-M   'P 1'
#
loop_
_entity.id
_entity.type
_entity.pdbx_description
1 polymer ?
#
loop_
_entity_poly.entity_id
_entity_poly.type
_entity_poly.pdbx_seq_one_letter_code
_entity_poly.pdbx_strand_id
1 'polypeptide(L)'
;MDGPLEWTAAIGTIIAAAMVASDLGRKVTGAGFVLFSIVAVLWVYAGLTAPDGLPLAVQNGILLLVNLFGVYRFLLSRRNVAIINRMERAAPRIEEQVDELLERAEGPRDNTLGA
;
A
#
# COMPACT_ATOMS: atom_id res chain seq x y z
N MET A 1 9.66 10.14 -25.47
CA MET A 1 9.23 9.03 -24.60
C MET A 1 7.72 9.04 -24.72
N ASP A 2 7.20 8.35 -25.74
CA ASP A 2 5.79 8.46 -26.17
C ASP A 2 5.28 7.12 -26.76
N GLY A 3 5.81 6.01 -26.26
CA GLY A 3 5.45 4.66 -26.67
C GLY A 3 4.28 4.09 -25.83
N PRO A 4 3.47 3.18 -26.40
CA PRO A 4 2.40 2.49 -25.68
C PRO A 4 2.85 1.78 -24.38
N LEU A 5 4.14 1.40 -24.32
CA LEU A 5 4.76 0.76 -23.17
C LEU A 5 4.78 1.68 -21.93
N GLU A 6 5.15 2.94 -22.12
CA GLU A 6 5.31 3.91 -21.03
C GLU A 6 3.95 4.33 -20.45
N TRP A 7 2.94 4.49 -21.31
CA TRP A 7 1.55 4.74 -20.88
C TRP A 7 0.97 3.57 -20.08
N THR A 8 1.23 2.34 -20.55
CA THR A 8 0.79 1.14 -19.84
C THR A 8 1.47 1.03 -18.48
N ALA A 9 2.77 1.31 -18.41
CA ALA A 9 3.53 1.34 -17.17
C ALA A 9 3.05 2.45 -16.22
N ALA A 10 2.72 3.64 -16.72
CA ALA A 10 2.20 4.74 -15.92
C ALA A 10 0.83 4.40 -15.30
N ILE A 11 -0.12 3.91 -16.11
CA ILE A 11 -1.45 3.52 -15.62
C ILE A 11 -1.33 2.37 -14.60
N GLY A 12 -0.49 1.37 -14.90
CA GLY A 12 -0.21 0.28 -13.98
C GLY A 12 0.38 0.76 -12.65
N THR A 13 1.26 1.76 -12.68
CA THR A 13 1.86 2.38 -11.48
C THR A 13 0.78 3.01 -10.60
N ILE A 14 -0.12 3.78 -11.21
CA ILE A 14 -1.20 4.47 -10.49
C ILE A 14 -2.13 3.45 -9.82
N ILE A 15 -2.54 2.40 -10.54
CA ILE A 15 -3.39 1.34 -9.99
C ILE A 15 -2.68 0.61 -8.86
N ALA A 16 -1.42 0.22 -9.05
CA ALA A 16 -0.64 -0.47 -8.03
C ALA A 16 -0.48 0.39 -6.76
N ALA A 17 -0.17 1.67 -6.92
CA ALA A 17 -0.06 2.61 -5.81
C ALA A 17 -1.40 2.76 -5.06
N ALA A 18 -2.52 2.87 -5.77
CA ALA A 18 -3.84 2.92 -5.16
C ALA A 18 -4.17 1.63 -4.37
N MET A 19 -3.82 0.46 -4.89
CA MET A 19 -4.02 -0.82 -4.18
C MET A 19 -3.20 -0.90 -2.89
N VAL A 20 -1.96 -0.41 -2.90
CA VAL A 20 -1.10 -0.40 -1.71
C VAL A 20 -1.59 0.64 -0.70
N ALA A 21 -2.02 1.81 -1.15
CA ALA A 21 -2.45 2.92 -0.30
C ALA A 21 -3.82 2.71 0.35
N SER A 22 -4.70 1.94 -0.29
CA SER A 22 -6.08 1.79 0.15
C SER A 22 -6.23 0.90 1.39
N ASP A 23 -5.22 0.10 1.76
CA ASP A 23 -5.17 -0.72 2.99
C ASP A 23 -6.44 -1.56 3.28
N LEU A 24 -7.15 -2.01 2.23
CA LEU A 24 -8.33 -2.90 2.30
C LEU A 24 -7.98 -4.34 2.75
N GLY A 25 -6.90 -4.49 3.51
CA GLY A 25 -6.42 -5.75 4.05
C GLY A 25 -5.22 -6.32 3.31
N ARG A 26 -4.56 -7.26 4.01
CA ARG A 26 -3.24 -7.81 3.66
C ARG A 26 -3.13 -8.33 2.22
N LYS A 27 -4.20 -8.93 1.70
CA LYS A 27 -4.21 -9.55 0.36
C LYS A 27 -4.18 -8.50 -0.75
N VAL A 28 -4.92 -7.40 -0.60
CA VAL A 28 -4.98 -6.33 -1.60
C VAL A 28 -3.66 -5.58 -1.64
N THR A 29 -3.11 -5.21 -0.48
CA THR A 29 -1.80 -4.56 -0.36
C THR A 29 -0.69 -5.44 -0.94
N GLY A 30 -0.70 -6.75 -0.64
CA GLY A 30 0.22 -7.72 -1.22
C GLY A 30 0.12 -7.82 -2.74
N ALA A 31 -1.10 -7.90 -3.29
CA ALA A 31 -1.33 -7.92 -4.73
C ALA A 31 -0.89 -6.61 -5.41
N GLY A 32 -1.07 -5.46 -4.73
CA GLY A 32 -0.56 -4.16 -5.16
C GLY A 32 0.96 -4.18 -5.35
N PHE A 33 1.72 -4.70 -4.37
CA PHE A 33 3.18 -4.85 -4.49
C PHE A 33 3.61 -5.77 -5.65
N VAL A 34 2.85 -6.83 -5.95
CA VAL A 34 3.13 -7.71 -7.09
C VAL A 34 2.94 -6.93 -8.41
N LEU A 35 1.80 -6.25 -8.57
CA LEU A 35 1.54 -5.44 -9.76
C LEU A 35 2.60 -4.33 -9.93
N PHE A 36 2.96 -3.66 -8.83
CA PHE A 36 3.98 -2.62 -8.83
C PHE A 36 5.35 -3.15 -9.26
N SER A 37 5.68 -4.39 -8.87
CA SER A 37 6.92 -5.06 -9.30
C SER A 37 6.94 -5.31 -10.80
N ILE A 38 5.84 -5.79 -11.39
CA ILE A 38 5.72 -6.02 -12.84
C ILE A 38 5.93 -4.71 -13.59
N VAL A 39 5.27 -3.65 -13.14
CA VAL A 39 5.36 -2.32 -13.75
C VAL A 39 6.75 -1.73 -13.61
N ALA A 40 7.41 -1.89 -12.46
CA ALA A 40 8.78 -1.44 -12.26
C ALA A 40 9.75 -2.12 -13.25
N VAL A 41 9.56 -3.40 -13.58
CA VAL A 41 10.36 -4.07 -14.63
C VAL A 41 10.18 -3.40 -16.00
N LEU A 42 8.95 -3.00 -16.35
CA LEU A 42 8.71 -2.28 -17.60
C LEU A 42 9.42 -0.93 -17.62
N TRP A 43 9.41 -0.19 -16.51
CA TRP A 43 10.15 1.07 -16.39
C TRP A 43 11.66 0.90 -16.41
N VAL A 44 12.19 -0.18 -15.81
CA VAL A 44 13.61 -0.53 -15.92
C VAL A 44 13.98 -0.78 -17.38
N TYR A 45 13.20 -1.60 -18.09
CA TYR A 45 13.43 -1.88 -19.50
C TYR A 45 13.37 -0.59 -20.35
N ALA A 46 12.35 0.23 -20.17
CA ALA A 46 12.19 1.50 -20.88
C ALA A 46 13.40 2.42 -20.65
N GLY A 47 13.86 2.56 -19.40
CA GLY A 47 15.03 3.35 -19.05
C GLY A 47 16.34 2.81 -19.66
N LEU A 48 16.53 1.49 -19.69
CA LEU A 48 17.73 0.90 -20.31
C LEU A 48 17.77 1.06 -21.84
N THR A 49 16.62 1.17 -22.49
CA THR A 49 16.52 1.37 -23.94
C THR A 49 16.56 2.84 -24.39
N ALA A 50 16.48 3.78 -23.45
CA ALA A 50 16.47 5.20 -23.75
C ALA A 50 17.89 5.81 -23.67
N PRO A 51 18.24 6.79 -24.53
CA PRO A 51 19.59 7.40 -24.58
C PRO A 51 20.09 7.95 -23.23
N ASP A 52 19.19 8.47 -22.39
CA ASP A 52 19.48 9.04 -21.07
C ASP A 52 18.64 8.39 -19.95
N GLY A 53 18.15 7.17 -20.17
CA GLY A 53 17.19 6.54 -19.26
C GLY A 53 17.81 5.81 -18.06
N LEU A 54 19.13 5.93 -17.85
CA LEU A 54 19.86 5.29 -16.76
C LEU A 54 19.32 5.68 -15.36
N PRO A 55 19.02 6.96 -15.07
CA PRO A 55 18.40 7.35 -13.80
C PRO A 55 17.02 6.72 -13.59
N LEU A 56 16.21 6.64 -14.64
CA LEU A 56 14.88 6.02 -14.60
C LEU A 56 14.98 4.51 -14.33
N ALA A 57 15.93 3.84 -14.97
CA ALA A 57 16.20 2.42 -14.76
C ALA A 57 16.71 2.13 -13.35
N VAL A 58 17.65 2.93 -12.83
CA VAL A 58 18.18 2.74 -11.47
C VAL A 58 17.11 2.99 -10.42
N GLN A 59 16.33 4.07 -10.56
CA GLN A 59 15.23 4.38 -9.64
C GLN A 59 14.22 3.23 -9.58
N ASN A 60 13.76 2.75 -10.73
CA ASN A 60 12.77 1.66 -10.79
C ASN A 60 13.38 0.31 -10.39
N GLY A 61 14.69 0.11 -10.58
CA GLY A 61 15.41 -1.06 -10.08
C GLY A 61 15.43 -1.11 -8.55
N ILE A 62 15.71 0.01 -7.88
CA ILE A 62 15.64 0.09 -6.41
C ILE A 62 14.19 -0.10 -5.95
N LEU A 63 13.24 0.55 -6.64
CA LEU A 63 11.81 0.42 -6.33
C LEU A 63 11.33 -1.03 -6.44
N LEU A 64 11.81 -1.78 -7.45
CA LEU A 64 11.53 -3.20 -7.62
C LEU A 64 11.99 -4.01 -6.40
N LEU A 65 13.20 -3.76 -5.88
CA LEU A 65 13.70 -4.46 -4.69
C LEU A 65 12.82 -4.19 -3.45
N VAL A 66 12.40 -2.93 -3.26
CA VAL A 66 11.48 -2.55 -2.17
C VAL A 66 10.12 -3.23 -2.35
N ASN A 67 9.57 -3.24 -3.57
CA ASN A 67 8.30 -3.90 -3.87
C ASN A 67 8.37 -5.41 -3.62
N LEU A 68 9.45 -6.09 -4.03
CA LEU A 68 9.67 -7.51 -3.75
C LEU A 68 9.76 -7.79 -2.25
N PHE A 69 10.39 -6.90 -1.48
CA PHE A 69 10.38 -6.99 -0.03
C PHE A 69 8.95 -6.82 0.54
N GLY A 70 8.16 -5.92 -0.02
CA GLY A 70 6.73 -5.77 0.28
C GLY A 70 5.94 -7.06 0.02
N VAL A 71 6.12 -7.69 -1.14
CA VAL A 71 5.54 -8.99 -1.49
C VAL A 71 5.93 -10.05 -0.46
N TYR A 72 7.22 -10.17 -0.14
CA TYR A 72 7.70 -11.10 0.88
C TYR A 72 7.03 -10.85 2.24
N ARG A 73 6.94 -9.59 2.67
CA ARG A 73 6.38 -9.21 3.97
C ARG A 73 4.88 -9.54 4.07
N PHE A 74 4.08 -9.22 3.04
CA PHE A 74 2.62 -9.31 3.09
C PHE A 74 2.05 -10.65 2.64
N LEU A 75 2.72 -11.34 1.69
CA LEU A 75 2.23 -12.60 1.11
C LEU A 75 2.98 -13.84 1.63
N LEU A 76 4.31 -13.80 1.71
CA LEU A 76 5.13 -15.03 1.93
C LEU A 76 5.55 -15.24 3.40
N SER A 77 5.80 -14.16 4.16
CA SER A 77 6.31 -14.26 5.53
C SER A 77 5.25 -14.81 6.49
N ARG A 78 5.32 -16.10 6.80
CA ARG A 78 4.37 -16.78 7.70
C ARG A 78 4.18 -16.04 9.04
N ARG A 79 5.26 -15.50 9.61
CA ARG A 79 5.22 -14.73 10.85
C ARG A 79 4.40 -13.45 10.68
N ASN A 80 4.71 -12.63 9.67
CA ASN A 80 4.02 -11.36 9.45
C ASN A 80 2.55 -11.59 9.08
N VAL A 81 2.29 -12.59 8.24
CA VAL A 81 0.94 -13.04 7.90
C VAL A 81 0.15 -13.41 9.14
N ALA A 82 0.74 -14.20 10.06
CA ALA A 82 0.08 -14.59 11.29
C ALA A 82 -0.18 -13.39 12.22
N ILE A 83 0.77 -12.45 12.31
CA ILE A 83 0.61 -11.22 13.11
C ILE A 83 -0.53 -10.37 12.53
N ILE A 84 -0.49 -10.05 11.23
CA ILE A 84 -1.49 -9.21 10.57
C ILE A 84 -2.89 -9.82 10.70
N ASN A 85 -3.04 -11.13 10.44
CA ASN A 85 -4.33 -11.81 10.59
C ASN A 85 -4.84 -11.85 12.05
N ARG A 86 -3.96 -11.75 13.05
CA ARG A 86 -4.37 -11.63 14.46
C ARG A 86 -4.82 -10.21 14.77
N MET A 87 -4.08 -9.21 14.29
CA MET A 87 -4.45 -7.80 14.44
C MET A 87 -5.80 -7.52 13.78
N GLU A 88 -6.02 -8.00 12.55
CA GLU A 88 -7.28 -7.84 11.82
C GLU A 88 -8.48 -8.47 12.54
N ARG A 89 -8.28 -9.62 13.22
CA ARG A 89 -9.32 -10.23 14.06
C ARG A 89 -9.53 -9.54 15.41
N ALA A 90 -8.53 -8.80 15.89
CA ALA A 90 -8.60 -8.04 17.12
C ALA A 90 -9.08 -6.60 16.91
N ALA A 91 -8.94 -6.06 15.69
CA ALA A 91 -9.26 -4.67 15.35
C ALA A 91 -10.69 -4.25 15.73
N PRO A 92 -11.75 -5.04 15.44
CA PRO A 92 -13.11 -4.64 15.81
C PRO A 92 -13.29 -4.44 17.31
N ARG A 93 -12.60 -5.26 18.13
CA ARG A 93 -12.64 -5.14 19.59
C ARG A 93 -11.87 -3.93 20.10
N ILE A 94 -10.78 -3.57 19.42
CA ILE A 94 -9.99 -2.39 19.78
C ILE A 94 -10.76 -1.13 19.40
N GLU A 95 -11.40 -1.11 18.22
CA GLU A 95 -12.26 -0.02 17.78
C GLU A 95 -13.44 0.18 18.75
N GLU A 96 -14.16 -0.89 19.09
CA GLU A 96 -15.24 -0.86 20.09
C GLU A 96 -14.76 -0.31 21.45
N GLN A 97 -13.60 -0.77 21.93
CA GLN A 97 -13.01 -0.24 23.16
C GLN A 97 -12.62 1.24 23.07
N VAL A 98 -12.11 1.69 21.92
CA VAL A 98 -11.78 3.10 21.71
C VAL A 98 -13.05 3.95 21.68
N ASP A 99 -14.09 3.50 20.99
CA ASP A 99 -15.37 4.20 20.93
C ASP A 99 -16.02 4.30 22.32
N GLU A 100 -16.04 3.21 23.10
CA GLU A 100 -16.51 3.23 24.49
C GLU A 100 -15.70 4.20 25.38
N LEU A 101 -14.37 4.23 25.19
CA LEU A 101 -13.49 5.16 25.92
C LEU A 101 -13.77 6.61 25.52
N LEU A 102 -14.02 6.89 24.24
CA LEU A 102 -14.37 8.21 23.74
C LEU A 102 -15.74 8.65 24.24
N GLU A 103 -16.76 7.79 24.22
CA GLU A 103 -18.08 8.08 24.77
C GLU A 103 -18.02 8.38 26.28
N ARG A 104 -17.18 7.65 27.02
CA ARG A 104 -16.96 7.89 28.44
C ARG A 104 -16.21 9.20 28.69
N ALA A 105 -15.27 9.57 27.82
CA ALA A 105 -14.51 10.82 27.91
C ALA A 105 -15.34 12.05 27.48
N GLU A 106 -16.21 11.90 26.48
CA GLU A 106 -17.19 12.91 26.03
C GLU A 106 -18.48 12.91 26.88
N GLY A 107 -18.41 12.46 28.15
CA GLY A 107 -19.55 12.39 29.08
C GLY A 107 -20.49 13.60 29.00
N PRO A 108 -21.78 13.42 29.32
CA PRO A 108 -22.93 14.09 28.71
C PRO A 108 -22.62 15.54 28.33
N ARG A 109 -22.67 15.88 27.03
CA ARG A 109 -22.65 17.28 26.60
C ARG A 109 -23.80 17.99 27.32
N ASP A 110 -23.44 18.66 28.40
CA ASP A 110 -24.35 19.41 29.23
C ASP A 110 -24.86 20.59 28.41
N ASN A 111 -25.95 20.35 27.69
CA ASN A 111 -26.67 21.34 26.92
C ASN A 111 -27.53 22.23 27.84
N THR A 112 -27.05 22.55 29.05
CA THR A 112 -27.73 23.45 30.01
C THR A 112 -27.21 24.88 29.99
N LEU A 113 -26.24 25.23 29.14
CA LEU A 113 -25.79 26.62 28.94
C LEU A 113 -26.53 27.37 27.83
N GLY A 114 -27.75 26.94 27.51
CA GLY A 114 -28.68 27.62 26.62
C GLY A 114 -29.97 27.99 27.35
N ALA A 115 -29.86 28.78 28.42
CA ALA A 115 -30.97 29.43 29.12
C ALA A 115 -30.76 30.94 29.11
#